data_AF-A0A2L1JHJ9-F1
#
_entry.id   AF-A0A2L1JHJ9-F1
#
_cell.length_a   1.000
_cell.length_b   1.000
_cell.length_c   1.000
_cell.angle_alpha   90.00
_cell.angle_beta   90.00
_cell.angle_gamma   90.00
#
_symmetry.space_group_name_H-M   'P 1'
#
loop_
_entity.id
_entity.type
_entity.pdbx_description
1 polymer ?
#
loop_
_entity_poly.entity_id
_entity_poly.type
_entity_poly.pdbx_seq_one_letter_code
_entity_poly.pdbx_strand_id
1 'polypeptide(L)'
;MKKVTPNPPPSDSDDAKQPPPDIIFTVRPGLSTEAALSNASEMLESATACAYDCAEHLDGSNRKQVLAVVQMIEIAQLLVDDALSRECPVAR
;
A
#
# COMPACT_ATOMS: atom_id res chain seq x y z
N MET A 1 46.01 -11.78 37.74
CA MET A 1 45.27 -10.76 36.95
C MET A 1 44.06 -11.45 36.32
N LYS A 2 42.83 -11.15 36.75
CA LYS A 2 41.62 -11.72 36.15
C LYS A 2 41.21 -10.80 35.01
N LYS A 3 41.34 -11.27 33.76
CA LYS A 3 40.94 -10.53 32.57
C LYS A 3 39.40 -10.41 32.61
N VAL A 4 38.90 -9.22 32.90
CA VAL A 4 37.45 -8.93 32.84
C VAL A 4 37.08 -8.97 31.36
N THR A 5 36.36 -10.00 30.96
CA THR A 5 35.79 -10.10 29.61
C THR A 5 34.75 -8.98 29.48
N PRO A 6 34.83 -8.12 28.45
CA PRO A 6 33.80 -7.11 28.26
C PRO A 6 32.50 -7.82 27.88
N ASN A 7 31.41 -7.50 28.59
CA ASN A 7 30.09 -7.94 28.18
C ASN A 7 29.79 -7.39 26.77
N PRO A 8 29.14 -8.17 25.89
CA PRO A 8 28.68 -7.66 24.62
C PRO A 8 27.66 -6.53 24.86
N PRO A 9 27.55 -5.57 23.93
CA PRO A 9 26.53 -4.52 24.06
C PRO A 9 25.14 -5.17 24.14
N PRO A 10 24.19 -4.57 24.88
CA PRO A 10 22.81 -5.04 24.86
C PRO A 10 22.37 -5.04 23.39
N SER A 11 21.94 -6.21 22.92
CA SER A 11 21.28 -6.29 21.63
C SER A 11 19.98 -5.50 21.76
N ASP A 12 20.00 -4.24 21.32
CA ASP A 12 18.81 -3.48 20.96
C ASP A 12 18.15 -4.21 19.78
N SER A 13 17.56 -5.35 20.10
CA SER A 13 16.78 -6.17 19.21
C SER A 13 15.42 -5.50 19.20
N ASP A 14 15.32 -4.42 18.44
CA ASP A 14 14.04 -4.03 17.88
C ASP A 14 13.57 -5.27 17.11
N ASP A 15 12.68 -6.03 17.73
CA ASP A 15 12.17 -7.34 17.29
C ASP A 15 11.27 -7.13 16.07
N ALA A 16 11.85 -6.62 14.99
CA ALA A 16 11.25 -6.62 13.68
C ALA A 16 11.31 -8.07 13.19
N LYS A 17 10.31 -8.84 13.62
CA LYS A 17 10.09 -10.24 13.25
C LYS A 17 10.23 -10.38 11.73
N GLN A 18 11.37 -10.90 11.28
CA GLN A 18 11.68 -11.02 9.86
C GLN A 18 10.58 -11.87 9.20
N PRO A 19 9.97 -11.42 8.09
CA PRO A 19 8.91 -12.20 7.44
C PRO A 19 9.46 -13.58 7.03
N PRO A 20 8.62 -14.64 7.04
CA PRO A 20 9.01 -15.97 6.62
C PRO A 20 9.73 -15.96 5.25
N PRO A 21 10.71 -16.85 5.04
CA PRO A 21 11.57 -16.84 3.85
C PRO A 21 10.82 -17.00 2.52
N ASP A 22 9.59 -17.52 2.55
CA ASP A 22 8.75 -17.72 1.36
C ASP A 22 7.87 -16.50 1.03
N ILE A 23 7.96 -15.42 1.80
CA ILE A 23 7.22 -14.18 1.54
C ILE A 23 8.02 -13.28 0.59
N ILE A 24 7.50 -13.12 -0.63
CA ILE A 24 8.09 -12.24 -1.66
C ILE A 24 7.74 -10.76 -1.41
N PHE A 25 6.57 -10.47 -0.84
CA PHE A 25 6.10 -9.11 -0.58
C PHE A 25 5.62 -8.94 0.86
N THR A 26 6.09 -7.89 1.52
CA THR A 26 5.61 -7.47 2.84
C THR A 26 5.43 -5.95 2.88
N VAL A 27 4.51 -5.47 3.72
CA VAL A 27 4.44 -4.05 4.04
C VAL A 27 5.53 -3.75 5.07
N ARG A 28 6.30 -2.67 4.83
CA ARG A 28 7.39 -2.27 5.72
C ARG A 28 6.84 -1.96 7.12
N PRO A 29 7.43 -2.52 8.21
CA PRO A 29 7.10 -2.09 9.56
C PRO A 29 7.33 -0.59 9.73
N GLY A 30 6.40 0.11 10.37
CA GLY A 30 6.48 1.56 10.57
C GLY A 30 6.24 2.41 9.32
N LEU A 31 5.70 1.84 8.23
CA LEU A 31 5.21 2.63 7.10
C LEU A 31 4.15 3.63 7.59
N SER A 32 4.31 4.90 7.22
CA SER A 32 3.33 5.93 7.59
C SER A 32 2.00 5.68 6.87
N THR A 33 0.90 6.08 7.51
CA THR A 33 -0.44 6.04 6.90
C THR A 33 -0.45 6.82 5.58
N GLU A 34 0.18 7.99 5.54
CA GLU A 34 0.34 8.80 4.32
C GLU A 34 1.04 8.02 3.19
N ALA A 35 2.18 7.38 3.47
CA ALA A 35 2.90 6.62 2.45
C ALA A 35 2.11 5.39 1.98
N ALA A 36 1.38 4.73 2.89
CA ALA A 36 0.51 3.62 2.55
C ALA A 36 -0.66 4.07 1.65
N LEU A 37 -1.31 5.17 1.98
CA LEU A 37 -2.43 5.74 1.22
C LEU A 37 -1.99 6.32 -0.12
N SER A 38 -0.83 6.99 -0.20
CA SER A 38 -0.25 7.47 -1.46
C SER A 38 0.03 6.30 -2.41
N ASN A 39 0.65 5.23 -1.92
CA ASN A 39 0.89 4.04 -2.73
C ASN A 39 -0.43 3.36 -3.16
N ALA A 40 -1.45 3.34 -2.29
CA ALA A 40 -2.77 2.83 -2.64
C ALA A 40 -3.44 3.66 -3.74
N SER A 41 -3.35 4.99 -3.66
CA SER A 41 -3.82 5.92 -4.70
C SER A 41 -3.19 5.60 -6.06
N GLU A 42 -1.86 5.53 -6.11
CA GLU A 42 -1.12 5.21 -7.35
C GLU A 42 -1.52 3.85 -7.93
N MET A 43 -1.74 2.85 -7.08
CA MET A 43 -2.22 1.53 -7.50
C MET A 43 -3.65 1.58 -8.08
N LEU A 44 -4.54 2.35 -7.48
CA LEU A 44 -5.93 2.50 -7.93
C LEU A 44 -6.02 3.26 -9.25
N GLU A 45 -5.20 4.30 -9.45
CA GLU A 45 -5.05 4.99 -10.74
C GLU A 45 -4.59 4.02 -11.84
N SER A 46 -3.55 3.21 -11.55
CA SER A 46 -3.07 2.19 -12.49
C SER A 46 -4.14 1.14 -12.78
N ALA A 47 -4.87 0.69 -11.77
CA ALA A 47 -5.94 -0.29 -11.95
C ALA A 47 -7.10 0.26 -12.80
N THR A 48 -7.45 1.53 -12.59
CA THR A 48 -8.47 2.24 -13.38
C THR A 48 -8.08 2.30 -14.85
N ALA A 49 -6.83 2.70 -15.17
CA ALA A 49 -6.33 2.72 -16.53
C ALA A 49 -6.40 1.32 -17.19
N CYS A 50 -5.88 0.30 -16.50
CA CYS A 50 -5.93 -1.08 -17.02
C CYS A 50 -7.36 -1.59 -17.22
N ALA A 51 -8.30 -1.23 -16.34
CA ALA A 51 -9.69 -1.65 -16.45
C ALA A 51 -10.40 -0.95 -17.62
N TYR A 52 -10.12 0.33 -17.86
CA TYR A 52 -10.61 1.02 -19.06
C TYR A 52 -10.05 0.42 -20.33
N ASP A 53 -8.74 0.16 -20.41
CA ASP A 53 -8.11 -0.51 -21.55
C ASP A 53 -8.78 -1.87 -21.81
N CYS A 54 -9.07 -2.65 -20.75
CA CYS A 54 -9.82 -3.89 -20.89
C CYS A 54 -11.24 -3.68 -21.45
N ALA A 55 -11.94 -2.64 -20.99
CA ALA A 55 -13.31 -2.35 -21.40
C ALA A 55 -13.41 -1.96 -22.89
N GLU A 56 -12.37 -1.31 -23.45
CA GLU A 56 -12.31 -0.95 -24.87
C GLU A 56 -12.32 -2.17 -25.80
N HIS A 57 -11.78 -3.30 -25.35
CA HIS A 57 -11.68 -4.55 -26.11
C HIS A 57 -12.87 -5.50 -25.90
N LEU A 58 -13.88 -5.08 -25.13
CA LEU A 58 -15.05 -5.90 -24.80
C LEU A 58 -16.34 -5.24 -25.29
N ASP A 59 -17.36 -6.06 -25.49
CA ASP A 59 -18.69 -5.62 -25.91
C ASP A 59 -19.80 -6.15 -25.00
N GLY A 60 -20.98 -5.55 -25.14
CA GLY A 60 -22.21 -6.04 -24.52
C GLY A 60 -22.13 -6.12 -22.99
N SER A 61 -22.44 -7.30 -22.44
CA SER A 61 -22.49 -7.51 -20.99
C SER A 61 -21.11 -7.49 -20.32
N ASN A 62 -20.08 -8.00 -21.01
CA ASN A 62 -18.72 -8.07 -20.44
C ASN A 62 -18.13 -6.67 -20.26
N ARG A 63 -18.32 -5.78 -21.25
CA ARG A 63 -17.93 -4.37 -21.10
C ARG A 63 -18.64 -3.71 -19.93
N LYS A 64 -19.95 -3.94 -19.76
CA LYS A 64 -20.71 -3.40 -18.62
C LYS A 64 -20.18 -3.89 -17.28
N GLN A 65 -19.77 -5.15 -17.18
CA GLN A 65 -19.17 -5.69 -15.97
C GLN A 65 -17.84 -5.02 -15.64
N VAL A 66 -16.96 -4.83 -16.63
CA VAL A 66 -15.69 -4.12 -16.41
C VAL A 66 -15.92 -2.66 -16.03
N LEU A 67 -16.86 -1.97 -16.67
CA LEU A 67 -17.20 -0.59 -16.30
C LEU A 67 -17.79 -0.49 -14.87
N ALA A 68 -18.50 -1.53 -14.40
CA ALA A 68 -18.93 -1.58 -13.00
C ALA A 68 -17.74 -1.74 -12.05
N VAL A 69 -16.70 -2.48 -12.45
CA VAL A 69 -15.44 -2.57 -11.68
C VAL A 69 -14.72 -1.23 -11.65
N VAL A 70 -14.61 -0.54 -12.80
CA VAL A 70 -14.08 0.83 -12.87
C VAL A 70 -14.80 1.74 -11.88
N GLN A 71 -16.13 1.74 -11.86
CA GLN A 71 -16.90 2.57 -10.93
C GLN A 71 -16.57 2.25 -9.46
N MET A 72 -16.35 0.98 -9.11
CA MET A 72 -15.94 0.59 -7.76
C MET A 72 -14.53 1.10 -7.42
N ILE A 73 -13.60 1.07 -8.39
CA ILE A 73 -12.24 1.60 -8.22
C ILE A 73 -12.27 3.11 -8.03
N GLU A 74 -13.04 3.85 -8.83
CA GLU A 74 -13.20 5.30 -8.70
C GLU A 74 -13.78 5.69 -7.33
N ILE A 75 -14.75 4.93 -6.81
CA ILE A 75 -15.28 5.15 -5.46
C ILE A 75 -14.20 4.89 -4.40
N ALA A 76 -13.40 3.82 -4.56
CA ALA A 76 -12.31 3.53 -3.65
C ALA A 76 -11.24 4.64 -3.67
N GLN A 77 -10.93 5.19 -4.85
CA GLN A 77 -10.01 6.32 -5.02
C GLN A 77 -10.49 7.53 -4.20
N LEU A 78 -11.78 7.91 -4.30
CA LEU A 78 -12.33 9.02 -3.53
C LEU A 78 -12.21 8.81 -2.01
N LEU A 79 -12.37 7.57 -1.53
CA LEU A 79 -12.21 7.25 -0.11
C LEU A 79 -10.74 7.34 0.33
N VAL A 80 -9.80 6.90 -0.51
CA VAL A 80 -8.35 7.00 -0.25
C VAL A 80 -7.90 8.45 -0.27
N ASP A 81 -8.35 9.25 -1.24
CA ASP A 81 -8.03 10.68 -1.34
C ASP A 81 -8.55 11.46 -0.12
N ASP A 82 -9.78 11.19 0.32
CA ASP A 82 -10.33 11.80 1.53
C ASP A 82 -9.51 11.40 2.77
N ALA A 83 -9.13 10.13 2.92
CA ALA A 83 -8.27 9.68 4.01
C ALA A 83 -6.90 10.37 3.97
N LEU A 84 -6.27 10.45 2.79
CA LEU A 84 -4.97 11.10 2.61
C LEU A 84 -5.03 12.60 2.95
N SER A 85 -6.11 13.27 2.56
CA SER A 85 -6.34 14.69 2.86
C SER A 85 -6.48 14.98 4.36
N ARG A 86 -6.95 14.01 5.15
CA ARG A 86 -7.06 14.12 6.62
C ARG A 86 -5.70 13.94 7.30
N GLU A 87 -4.84 13.10 6.74
CA GLU A 87 -3.46 12.87 7.25
C GLU A 87 -2.54 14.05 6.92
N CYS A 88 -2.72 14.68 5.76
CA CYS A 88 -2.00 15.89 5.36
C CYS A 88 -2.99 17.05 5.15
N PRO A 89 -3.42 17.71 6.23
CA PRO A 89 -4.34 18.84 6.11
C PRO A 89 -3.63 19.95 5.34
N VAL A 90 -3.98 20.08 4.06
CA VAL A 90 -3.58 21.23 3.25
C VAL A 90 -4.06 22.47 4.01
N ALA A 91 -3.11 23.30 4.46
CA ALA A 91 -3.41 24.53 5.16
C ALA A 91 -4.45 25.31 4.35
N ARG A 92 -5.69 25.36 4.86
CA ARG A 92 -6.76 26.18 4.30
C ARG A 92 -6.54 27.64 4.66
#